data_AF-A0A200PYW2-F1
#
_entry.id   AF-A0A200PYW2-F1
#
_cell.length_a   1.000
_cell.length_b   1.000
_cell.length_c   1.000
_cell.angle_alpha   90.00
_cell.angle_beta   90.00
_cell.angle_gamma   90.00
#
_symmetry.space_group_name_H-M   'P 1'
#
loop_
_entity.id
_entity.type
_entity.pdbx_description
1 polymer ?
#
loop_
_entity_poly.entity_id
_entity_poly.type
_entity_poly.pdbx_seq_one_letter_code
_entity_poly.pdbx_strand_id
1 'polypeptide(L)'
;MTYTEVNGEVPAIFVFGDSLIDVGNNNHLELSLLKANFPHNGVDFAGKKATGRYSNGKNAADFFAEKLGLATSPPYLSIKSDSNKAKVVLDRGGINFASGGAGVLNDTNKLFRQSISFNKQIEYYSTVHEELLQQLGTVGAQTYLAKSVFLIAIGSNDILNLFQSGSNLRQKYSSDQQYINSLMFTLKGQLKRIYYLGARKFAVVGVGLIGCCPSLRSKNETGGCNEEANYLSVKYNEALKPLLEELKSELKDINYSLFFTYDIMVDFLQQPALYGFSEVKSACCGLGKFKAQFPCLPIATYCKNRRDHLFWDLYHPTEAAAQIVVDTFFNGPEQYAHPINAKQLIAI
;
A
#
# COMPACT_ATOMS: atom_id res chain seq x y z
N MET A 1 1.69 36.40 -1.81
CA MET A 1 2.32 35.44 -2.74
C MET A 1 1.25 34.46 -3.15
N THR A 2 0.82 34.60 -4.41
CA THR A 2 -0.27 33.86 -5.04
C THR A 2 0.15 32.42 -5.27
N TYR A 3 -0.55 31.48 -4.64
CA TYR A 3 -0.47 30.07 -4.97
C TYR A 3 -1.03 29.90 -6.39
N THR A 4 -0.17 29.54 -7.34
CA THR A 4 -0.58 29.15 -8.68
C THR A 4 -1.35 27.84 -8.56
N GLU A 5 -2.66 27.90 -8.85
CA GLU A 5 -3.50 26.74 -9.12
C GLU A 5 -2.88 25.91 -10.25
N VAL A 6 -2.50 24.66 -9.95
CA VAL A 6 -2.19 23.67 -10.98
C VAL A 6 -3.53 23.14 -11.47
N ASN A 7 -4.09 23.78 -12.49
CA ASN A 7 -5.39 23.43 -13.03
C ASN A 7 -5.27 22.28 -14.04
N GLY A 8 -5.56 21.08 -13.53
CA GLY A 8 -5.61 19.81 -14.24
C GLY A 8 -6.08 18.74 -13.26
N GLU A 9 -7.36 18.83 -12.83
CA GLU A 9 -7.91 17.95 -11.78
C GLU A 9 -7.75 16.47 -12.15
N VAL A 10 -7.14 15.71 -11.24
CA VAL A 10 -7.05 14.25 -11.35
C VAL A 10 -8.46 13.70 -11.11
N PRO A 11 -9.10 13.06 -12.11
CA PRO A 11 -10.52 12.73 -12.01
C PRO A 11 -10.78 11.53 -11.10
N ALA A 12 -9.82 10.60 -10.99
CA ALA A 12 -9.94 9.48 -10.07
C ALA A 12 -8.59 8.91 -9.63
N ILE A 13 -8.63 8.18 -8.51
CA ILE A 13 -7.57 7.31 -8.02
C ILE A 13 -8.06 5.87 -7.86
N PHE A 14 -7.37 4.94 -8.51
CA PHE A 14 -7.58 3.50 -8.37
C PHE A 14 -6.46 2.91 -7.53
N VAL A 15 -6.80 2.27 -6.41
CA VAL A 15 -5.84 1.83 -5.39
C VAL A 15 -5.74 0.31 -5.39
N PHE A 16 -4.52 -0.22 -5.52
CA PHE A 16 -4.23 -1.66 -5.53
C PHE A 16 -3.07 -1.98 -4.61
N GLY A 17 -3.16 -3.07 -3.86
CA GLY A 17 -2.08 -3.42 -2.95
C GLY A 17 -2.51 -4.22 -1.74
N ASP A 18 -1.80 -3.98 -0.63
CA ASP A 18 -1.97 -4.68 0.63
C ASP A 18 -2.58 -3.82 1.75
N SER A 19 -2.37 -4.24 3.00
CA SER A 19 -2.91 -3.61 4.21
C SER A 19 -2.46 -2.17 4.41
N LEU A 20 -1.33 -1.74 3.83
CA LEU A 20 -0.82 -0.38 3.95
C LEU A 20 -1.78 0.66 3.34
N ILE A 21 -2.60 0.22 2.39
CA ILE A 21 -3.54 1.05 1.63
C ILE A 21 -4.95 0.45 1.56
N ASP A 22 -5.24 -0.63 2.30
CA ASP A 22 -6.60 -1.19 2.42
C ASP A 22 -7.47 -0.32 3.34
N VAL A 23 -8.68 0.01 2.87
CA VAL A 23 -9.67 0.82 3.58
C VAL A 23 -10.87 0.03 4.09
N GLY A 24 -10.84 -1.31 3.96
CA GLY A 24 -11.81 -2.22 4.55
C GLY A 24 -12.28 -3.38 3.67
N ASN A 25 -11.60 -3.73 2.58
CA ASN A 25 -12.00 -4.87 1.75
C ASN A 25 -11.98 -6.19 2.55
N ASN A 26 -11.00 -6.37 3.45
CA ASN A 26 -10.89 -7.57 4.28
C ASN A 26 -12.09 -7.79 5.21
N ASN A 27 -12.88 -6.76 5.51
CA ASN A 27 -14.08 -6.88 6.33
C ASN A 27 -15.15 -7.77 5.67
N HIS A 28 -15.12 -7.84 4.33
CA HIS A 28 -16.07 -8.59 3.52
C HIS A 28 -15.59 -10.01 3.20
N LEU A 29 -14.42 -10.41 3.69
CA LEU A 29 -13.90 -11.76 3.57
C LEU A 29 -14.35 -12.60 4.77
N GLU A 30 -15.28 -13.53 4.56
CA GLU A 30 -15.90 -14.31 5.64
C GLU A 30 -14.86 -15.02 6.53
N LEU A 31 -13.91 -15.73 5.92
CA LEU A 31 -12.93 -16.57 6.61
C LEU A 31 -11.62 -15.86 6.98
N SER A 32 -11.44 -14.60 6.58
CA SER A 32 -10.19 -13.89 6.86
C SER A 32 -10.06 -13.54 8.34
N LEU A 33 -8.92 -13.88 8.92
CA LEU A 33 -8.43 -13.44 10.23
C LEU A 33 -7.59 -12.15 10.12
N LEU A 34 -7.12 -11.82 8.91
CA LEU A 34 -6.41 -10.59 8.62
C LEU A 34 -7.42 -9.44 8.48
N LYS A 35 -8.12 -9.08 9.56
CA LYS A 35 -9.06 -7.95 9.59
C LYS A 35 -8.56 -6.85 10.51
N ALA A 36 -9.02 -5.63 10.29
CA ALA A 36 -8.74 -4.47 11.15
C ALA A 36 -10.03 -3.68 11.48
N ASN A 37 -11.18 -4.36 11.53
CA ASN A 37 -12.50 -3.78 11.84
C ASN A 37 -12.93 -3.97 13.31
N PHE A 38 -11.96 -4.10 14.20
CA PHE A 38 -12.17 -4.21 15.64
C PHE A 38 -11.40 -3.11 16.38
N PRO A 39 -11.86 -2.71 17.58
CA PRO A 39 -11.05 -1.89 18.48
C PRO A 39 -9.68 -2.55 18.69
N HIS A 40 -8.56 -1.81 18.64
CA HIS A 40 -8.42 -0.35 18.74
C HIS A 40 -8.19 0.36 17.40
N ASN A 41 -8.29 -0.35 16.27
CA ASN A 41 -8.09 0.25 14.95
C ASN A 41 -9.11 1.37 14.69
N GLY A 42 -8.68 2.45 14.04
CA GLY A 42 -9.56 3.60 13.76
C GLY A 42 -9.98 4.42 14.99
N VAL A 43 -9.28 4.30 16.14
CA VAL A 43 -9.54 5.11 17.35
C VAL A 43 -9.44 6.63 17.11
N ASP A 44 -8.61 7.05 16.16
CA ASP A 44 -8.47 8.45 15.73
C ASP A 44 -9.24 8.75 14.43
N PHE A 45 -9.77 7.71 13.77
CA PHE A 45 -10.58 7.90 12.56
C PHE A 45 -11.89 8.63 12.88
N ALA A 46 -12.50 9.26 11.88
CA ALA A 46 -13.77 9.96 12.04
C ALA A 46 -14.84 9.04 12.67
N GLY A 47 -15.44 9.50 13.76
CA GLY A 47 -16.42 8.72 14.53
C GLY A 47 -15.82 7.61 15.41
N LYS A 48 -14.49 7.52 15.52
CA LYS A 48 -13.76 6.51 16.31
C LYS A 48 -14.13 5.07 15.95
N LYS A 49 -14.31 4.81 14.65
CA LYS A 49 -14.76 3.52 14.13
C LYS A 49 -13.62 2.76 13.48
N ALA A 50 -13.51 1.48 13.82
CA ALA A 50 -12.66 0.56 13.11
C ALA A 50 -13.26 0.25 11.72
N THR A 51 -12.70 0.84 10.67
CA THR A 51 -13.22 0.68 9.30
C THR A 51 -12.56 -0.46 8.53
N GLY A 52 -11.56 -1.14 9.10
CA GLY A 52 -10.70 -2.07 8.37
C GLY A 52 -9.41 -1.46 7.81
N ARG A 53 -9.09 -0.21 8.18
CA ARG A 53 -7.74 0.35 7.99
C ARG A 53 -6.81 -0.23 9.04
N TYR A 54 -5.65 -0.72 8.64
CA TYR A 54 -4.62 -1.24 9.53
C TYR A 54 -3.82 -0.10 10.17
N SER A 55 -4.51 0.77 10.89
CA SER A 55 -3.93 1.95 11.55
C SER A 55 -4.84 2.45 12.67
N ASN A 56 -4.35 3.38 13.50
CA ASN A 56 -5.18 4.11 14.45
C ASN A 56 -6.17 5.06 13.78
N GLY A 57 -5.96 5.44 12.52
CA GLY A 57 -6.79 6.40 11.81
C GLY A 57 -6.76 6.19 10.31
N LYS A 58 -6.56 7.27 9.55
CA LYS A 58 -6.30 7.27 8.11
C LYS A 58 -5.01 6.52 7.81
N ASN A 59 -4.98 5.86 6.65
CA ASN A 59 -3.78 5.24 6.10
C ASN A 59 -3.26 6.02 4.88
N ALA A 60 -2.26 5.48 4.19
CA ALA A 60 -1.63 6.17 3.07
C ALA A 60 -2.60 6.42 1.89
N ALA A 61 -3.62 5.57 1.68
CA ALA A 61 -4.60 5.76 0.61
C ALA A 61 -5.49 6.98 0.86
N ASP A 62 -5.86 7.24 2.12
CA ASP A 62 -6.63 8.42 2.49
C ASP A 62 -5.86 9.71 2.21
N PHE A 63 -4.63 9.80 2.75
CA PHE A 63 -3.81 10.99 2.58
C PHE A 63 -3.45 11.23 1.12
N PHE A 64 -3.23 10.16 0.34
CA PHE A 64 -2.93 10.33 -1.08
C PHE A 64 -4.14 10.87 -1.83
N ALA A 65 -5.36 10.37 -1.56
CA ALA A 65 -6.59 10.93 -2.13
C ALA A 65 -6.78 12.41 -1.75
N GLU A 66 -6.49 12.79 -0.50
CA GLU A 66 -6.56 14.19 -0.05
C GLU A 66 -5.58 15.10 -0.80
N LYS A 67 -4.35 14.62 -1.11
CA LYS A 67 -3.40 15.37 -1.94
C LYS A 67 -3.87 15.58 -3.37
N LEU A 68 -4.73 14.69 -3.86
CA LEU A 68 -5.37 14.83 -5.17
C LEU A 68 -6.64 15.70 -5.14
N GLY A 69 -7.08 16.15 -3.97
CA GLY A 69 -8.37 16.85 -3.81
C GLY A 69 -9.59 15.92 -3.93
N LEU A 70 -9.39 14.60 -3.76
CA LEU A 70 -10.42 13.58 -3.89
C LEU A 70 -10.88 13.07 -2.51
N ALA A 71 -12.11 12.56 -2.45
CA ALA A 71 -12.55 11.76 -1.32
C ALA A 71 -11.82 10.41 -1.30
N THR A 72 -11.70 9.78 -0.12
CA THR A 72 -11.14 8.42 -0.09
C THR A 72 -11.99 7.45 -0.89
N SER A 73 -11.35 6.76 -1.84
CA SER A 73 -11.94 5.69 -2.62
C SER A 73 -12.52 4.59 -1.71
N PRO A 74 -13.81 4.21 -1.86
CA PRO A 74 -14.41 3.15 -1.05
C PRO A 74 -13.80 1.77 -1.36
N PRO A 75 -13.85 0.82 -0.40
CA PRO A 75 -13.42 -0.55 -0.68
C PRO A 75 -14.38 -1.20 -1.68
N TYR A 76 -13.84 -1.84 -2.72
CA TYR A 76 -14.59 -2.48 -3.79
C TYR A 76 -15.70 -3.41 -3.26
N LEU A 77 -15.39 -4.26 -2.27
CA LEU A 77 -16.35 -5.22 -1.72
C LEU A 77 -17.46 -4.61 -0.86
N SER A 78 -17.38 -3.31 -0.53
CA SER A 78 -18.48 -2.60 0.14
C SER A 78 -19.54 -2.07 -0.83
N ILE A 79 -19.22 -2.03 -2.13
CA ILE A 79 -20.15 -1.59 -3.17
C ILE A 79 -21.08 -2.78 -3.48
N LYS A 80 -22.39 -2.56 -3.40
CA LYS A 80 -23.36 -3.62 -3.66
C LYS A 80 -23.19 -4.17 -5.08
N SER A 81 -23.36 -5.48 -5.25
CA SER A 81 -23.13 -6.16 -6.52
C SER A 81 -24.03 -5.67 -7.65
N ASP A 82 -25.26 -5.25 -7.31
CA ASP A 82 -26.27 -4.70 -8.22
C ASP A 82 -26.07 -3.20 -8.55
N SER A 83 -25.12 -2.54 -7.89
CA SER A 83 -24.83 -1.12 -8.14
C SER A 83 -23.89 -0.95 -9.32
N ASN A 84 -24.16 0.09 -10.12
CA ASN A 84 -23.25 0.58 -11.15
C ASN A 84 -22.00 1.19 -10.47
N LYS A 85 -20.86 0.50 -10.56
CA LYS A 85 -19.58 0.89 -9.97
C LYS A 85 -18.91 1.99 -10.78
N ALA A 86 -19.15 2.09 -12.07
CA ALA A 86 -18.73 3.24 -12.86
C ALA A 86 -19.36 4.54 -12.34
N LYS A 87 -20.64 4.52 -11.94
CA LYS A 87 -21.26 5.67 -11.24
C LYS A 87 -20.55 5.98 -9.92
N VAL A 88 -20.19 4.96 -9.13
CA VAL A 88 -19.42 5.18 -7.88
C VAL A 88 -18.07 5.83 -8.18
N VAL A 89 -17.34 5.37 -9.21
CA VAL A 89 -16.07 5.99 -9.64
C VAL A 89 -16.27 7.45 -10.00
N LEU A 90 -17.28 7.76 -10.81
CA LEU A 90 -17.55 9.12 -11.30
C LEU A 90 -18.03 10.06 -10.19
N ASP A 91 -18.79 9.57 -9.21
CA ASP A 91 -19.27 10.37 -8.09
C ASP A 91 -18.23 10.56 -6.97
N ARG A 92 -17.35 9.57 -6.76
CA ARG A 92 -16.44 9.52 -5.61
C ARG A 92 -14.96 9.66 -5.94
N GLY A 93 -14.59 9.69 -7.22
CA GLY A 93 -13.20 9.84 -7.64
C GLY A 93 -12.37 8.55 -7.48
N GLY A 94 -12.98 7.37 -7.59
CA GLY A 94 -12.25 6.10 -7.67
C GLY A 94 -12.76 4.97 -6.78
N ILE A 95 -11.99 3.87 -6.75
CA ILE A 95 -12.26 2.64 -5.97
C ILE A 95 -10.95 2.08 -5.42
N ASN A 96 -11.02 1.53 -4.20
CA ASN A 96 -9.91 0.84 -3.56
C ASN A 96 -10.09 -0.68 -3.63
N PHE A 97 -9.15 -1.37 -4.29
CA PHE A 97 -9.10 -2.81 -4.45
C PHE A 97 -8.09 -3.49 -3.51
N ALA A 98 -7.29 -2.72 -2.77
CA ALA A 98 -6.26 -3.24 -1.88
C ALA A 98 -6.85 -4.13 -0.77
N SER A 99 -6.07 -5.11 -0.31
CA SER A 99 -6.53 -6.10 0.66
C SER A 99 -5.39 -6.54 1.56
N GLY A 100 -5.60 -6.45 2.88
CA GLY A 100 -4.62 -6.89 3.86
C GLY A 100 -4.13 -8.32 3.65
N GLY A 101 -2.82 -8.50 3.68
CA GLY A 101 -2.16 -9.79 3.42
C GLY A 101 -1.85 -10.09 1.95
N ALA A 102 -2.30 -9.26 1.00
CA ALA A 102 -2.00 -9.47 -0.40
C ALA A 102 -0.49 -9.34 -0.69
N GLY A 103 -0.01 -10.17 -1.61
CA GLY A 103 1.31 -10.07 -2.21
C GLY A 103 1.24 -10.07 -3.74
N VAL A 104 2.40 -9.94 -4.36
CA VAL A 104 2.60 -10.07 -5.80
C VAL A 104 2.17 -11.47 -6.26
N LEU A 105 2.56 -12.51 -5.51
CA LEU A 105 2.18 -13.89 -5.82
C LEU A 105 0.79 -14.22 -5.28
N ASN A 106 -0.01 -14.93 -6.06
CA ASN A 106 -1.32 -15.42 -5.62
C ASN A 106 -1.25 -16.40 -4.44
N ASP A 107 -0.10 -17.06 -4.25
CA ASP A 107 0.10 -18.02 -3.16
C ASP A 107 0.39 -17.33 -1.81
N THR A 108 0.72 -16.04 -1.81
CA THR A 108 0.96 -15.25 -0.59
C THR A 108 -0.31 -15.20 0.25
N ASN A 109 -0.25 -15.74 1.48
CA ASN A 109 -1.39 -15.82 2.42
C ASN A 109 -2.65 -16.52 1.83
N LYS A 110 -2.46 -17.42 0.86
CA LYS A 110 -3.55 -18.11 0.15
C LYS A 110 -4.36 -19.07 1.02
N LEU A 111 -3.74 -19.67 2.03
CA LEU A 111 -4.41 -20.62 2.94
C LEU A 111 -5.65 -19.94 3.53
N PHE A 112 -6.82 -20.58 3.40
CA PHE A 112 -8.10 -20.05 3.88
C PHE A 112 -8.52 -18.68 3.31
N ARG A 113 -8.03 -18.30 2.12
CA ARG A 113 -8.44 -17.07 1.40
C ARG A 113 -8.38 -15.81 2.27
N GLN A 114 -7.25 -15.59 2.94
CA GLN A 114 -7.10 -14.48 3.90
C GLN A 114 -7.08 -13.10 3.23
N SER A 115 -6.81 -13.02 1.94
CA SER A 115 -6.68 -11.77 1.19
C SER A 115 -7.23 -11.88 -0.23
N ILE A 116 -7.52 -10.74 -0.85
CA ILE A 116 -7.76 -10.60 -2.28
C ILE A 116 -6.39 -10.50 -2.95
N SER A 117 -5.97 -11.54 -3.68
CA SER A 117 -4.67 -11.52 -4.37
C SER A 117 -4.58 -10.39 -5.39
N PHE A 118 -3.37 -9.90 -5.70
CA PHE A 118 -3.21 -8.77 -6.62
C PHE A 118 -3.82 -9.04 -8.01
N ASN A 119 -3.73 -10.28 -8.54
CA ASN A 119 -4.44 -10.64 -9.76
C ASN A 119 -5.97 -10.52 -9.64
N LYS A 120 -6.54 -10.87 -8.47
CA LYS A 120 -7.99 -10.74 -8.24
C LYS A 120 -8.41 -9.28 -8.11
N GLN A 121 -7.56 -8.43 -7.54
CA GLN A 121 -7.77 -6.97 -7.53
C GLN A 121 -7.83 -6.41 -8.96
N ILE A 122 -6.95 -6.87 -9.85
CA ILE A 122 -6.95 -6.50 -11.28
C ILE A 122 -8.21 -7.01 -12.00
N GLU A 123 -8.69 -8.22 -11.68
CA GLU A 123 -9.96 -8.73 -12.21
C GLU A 123 -11.16 -7.87 -11.79
N TYR A 124 -11.21 -7.46 -10.52
CA TYR A 124 -12.25 -6.52 -10.05
C TYR A 124 -12.17 -5.18 -10.77
N TYR A 125 -10.97 -4.66 -11.00
CA TYR A 125 -10.81 -3.45 -11.80
C TYR A 125 -11.23 -3.65 -13.26
N SER A 126 -10.98 -4.82 -13.86
CA SER A 126 -11.46 -5.13 -15.22
C SER A 126 -13.00 -5.03 -15.32
N THR A 127 -13.73 -5.48 -14.29
CA THR A 127 -15.19 -5.31 -14.23
C THR A 127 -15.58 -3.82 -14.18
N VAL A 128 -14.91 -3.03 -13.35
CA VAL A 128 -15.16 -1.58 -13.26
C VAL A 128 -14.81 -0.87 -14.58
N HIS A 129 -13.73 -1.29 -15.24
CA HIS A 129 -13.32 -0.76 -16.54
C HIS A 129 -14.38 -1.02 -17.62
N GLU A 130 -14.96 -2.22 -17.67
CA GLU A 130 -16.06 -2.54 -18.59
C GLU A 130 -17.30 -1.67 -18.33
N GLU A 131 -17.67 -1.47 -17.06
CA GLU A 131 -18.78 -0.57 -16.69
C GLU A 131 -18.48 0.90 -17.09
N LEU A 132 -17.22 1.35 -16.96
CA LEU A 132 -16.80 2.69 -17.39
C LEU A 132 -16.88 2.85 -18.92
N LEU A 133 -16.49 1.82 -19.68
CA LEU A 133 -16.64 1.80 -21.14
C LEU A 133 -18.12 1.92 -21.56
N GLN A 134 -19.02 1.21 -20.87
CA GLN A 134 -20.46 1.29 -21.12
C GLN A 134 -21.01 2.69 -20.81
N GLN A 135 -20.54 3.32 -19.73
CA GLN A 135 -21.08 4.59 -19.26
C GLN A 135 -20.51 5.82 -19.98
N LEU A 136 -19.23 5.81 -20.35
CA LEU A 136 -18.54 6.96 -20.95
C LEU A 136 -18.27 6.78 -22.45
N GLY A 137 -18.49 5.58 -22.99
CA GLY A 137 -17.97 5.18 -24.29
C GLY A 137 -16.45 4.97 -24.28
N THR A 138 -15.94 4.30 -25.31
CA THR A 138 -14.52 3.91 -25.38
C THR A 138 -13.55 5.09 -25.26
N VAL A 139 -13.77 6.15 -26.03
CA VAL A 139 -12.89 7.33 -26.05
C VAL A 139 -12.97 8.10 -24.72
N GLY A 140 -14.17 8.25 -24.17
CA GLY A 140 -14.40 8.93 -22.90
C GLY A 140 -13.72 8.20 -21.74
N ALA A 141 -13.91 6.89 -21.65
CA ALA A 141 -13.28 6.05 -20.63
C ALA A 141 -11.74 6.06 -20.74
N GLN A 142 -11.19 5.91 -21.95
CA GLN A 142 -9.73 5.97 -22.16
C GLN A 142 -9.15 7.32 -21.73
N THR A 143 -9.81 8.43 -22.08
CA THR A 143 -9.38 9.77 -21.68
C THR A 143 -9.45 9.96 -20.17
N TYR A 144 -10.52 9.49 -19.54
CA TYR A 144 -10.72 9.56 -18.09
C TYR A 144 -9.64 8.77 -17.33
N LEU A 145 -9.40 7.52 -17.73
CA LEU A 145 -8.44 6.62 -17.10
C LEU A 145 -6.99 7.07 -17.33
N ALA A 146 -6.66 7.62 -18.51
CA ALA A 146 -5.34 8.16 -18.79
C ALA A 146 -4.98 9.36 -17.90
N LYS A 147 -5.98 10.16 -17.50
CA LYS A 147 -5.81 11.28 -16.56
C LYS A 147 -5.82 10.85 -15.09
N SER A 148 -6.38 9.69 -14.79
CA SER A 148 -6.49 9.13 -13.43
C SER A 148 -5.15 8.56 -12.93
N VAL A 149 -5.03 8.41 -11.60
CA VAL A 149 -3.84 7.86 -10.94
C VAL A 149 -4.08 6.43 -10.47
N PHE A 150 -3.09 5.57 -10.63
CA PHE A 150 -3.10 4.18 -10.19
C PHE A 150 -2.05 4.01 -9.08
N LEU A 151 -2.51 3.93 -7.83
CA LEU A 151 -1.65 3.78 -6.66
C LEU A 151 -1.43 2.29 -6.38
N ILE A 152 -0.17 1.87 -6.37
CA ILE A 152 0.25 0.48 -6.21
C ILE A 152 1.19 0.35 -5.01
N ALA A 153 0.82 -0.41 -3.98
CA ALA A 153 1.71 -0.78 -2.87
C ALA A 153 1.59 -2.27 -2.56
N ILE A 154 2.57 -3.05 -3.00
CA ILE A 154 2.55 -4.52 -2.94
C ILE A 154 3.98 -5.06 -2.82
N GLY A 155 4.15 -6.24 -2.21
CA GLY A 155 5.46 -6.90 -2.09
C GLY A 155 5.86 -7.20 -0.65
N SER A 156 5.37 -6.42 0.31
CA SER A 156 5.78 -6.55 1.72
C SER A 156 5.42 -7.92 2.30
N ASN A 157 4.22 -8.42 1.98
CA ASN A 157 3.77 -9.74 2.43
C ASN A 157 4.55 -10.89 1.80
N ASP A 158 5.04 -10.74 0.56
CA ASP A 158 5.86 -11.76 -0.10
C ASP A 158 7.19 -11.96 0.66
N ILE A 159 7.78 -10.89 1.19
CA ILE A 159 8.99 -10.97 2.02
C ILE A 159 8.64 -11.45 3.43
N LEU A 160 7.62 -10.89 4.09
CA LEU A 160 7.21 -11.31 5.43
C LEU A 160 6.88 -12.81 5.53
N ASN A 161 6.30 -13.39 4.47
CA ASN A 161 5.99 -14.82 4.41
C ASN A 161 7.22 -15.73 4.48
N LEU A 162 8.43 -15.26 4.13
CA LEU A 162 9.66 -16.03 4.31
C LEU A 162 10.04 -16.20 5.79
N PHE A 163 9.53 -15.33 6.67
CA PHE A 163 9.85 -15.29 8.10
C PHE A 163 8.68 -15.76 8.98
N GLN A 164 7.61 -16.27 8.37
CA GLN A 164 6.51 -16.92 9.08
C GLN A 164 6.87 -18.37 9.44
N SER A 165 6.46 -18.79 10.63
CA SER A 165 6.66 -20.17 11.09
C SER A 165 5.91 -21.14 10.15
N GLY A 166 6.60 -22.20 9.71
CA GLY A 166 6.03 -23.19 8.80
C GLY A 166 6.02 -22.80 7.31
N SER A 167 6.64 -21.67 6.95
CA SER A 167 6.81 -21.30 5.54
C SER A 167 7.65 -22.32 4.77
N ASN A 168 7.13 -22.79 3.64
CA ASN A 168 7.84 -23.69 2.72
C ASN A 168 8.51 -22.93 1.56
N LEU A 169 8.47 -21.59 1.56
CA LEU A 169 9.01 -20.80 0.46
C LEU A 169 10.52 -21.01 0.26
N ARG A 170 11.27 -21.18 1.35
CA ARG A 170 12.72 -21.50 1.30
C ARG A 170 13.01 -22.88 0.71
N GLN A 171 12.03 -23.78 0.66
CA GLN A 171 12.14 -25.08 -0.02
C GLN A 171 11.72 -24.95 -1.50
N LYS A 172 10.77 -24.06 -1.80
CA LYS A 172 10.26 -23.81 -3.16
C LYS A 172 11.26 -23.06 -4.04
N TYR A 173 12.05 -22.16 -3.46
CA TYR A 173 13.03 -21.35 -4.17
C TYR A 173 14.45 -21.70 -3.73
N SER A 174 15.33 -21.92 -4.71
CA SER A 174 16.72 -22.31 -4.49
C SER A 174 17.62 -21.15 -4.05
N SER A 175 17.18 -19.91 -4.24
CA SER A 175 17.89 -18.70 -3.75
C SER A 175 16.95 -17.50 -3.62
N ASP A 176 17.37 -16.52 -2.83
CA ASP A 176 16.67 -15.24 -2.68
C ASP A 176 16.56 -14.49 -4.02
N GLN A 177 17.60 -14.54 -4.85
CA GLN A 177 17.58 -13.93 -6.17
C GLN A 177 16.52 -14.58 -7.08
N GLN A 178 16.39 -15.92 -7.05
CA GLN A 178 15.36 -16.62 -7.81
C GLN A 178 13.96 -16.20 -7.34
N TYR A 179 13.79 -16.03 -6.03
CA TYR A 179 12.52 -15.58 -5.47
C TYR A 179 12.17 -14.16 -5.95
N ILE A 180 13.07 -13.19 -5.77
CA ILE A 180 12.90 -11.81 -6.23
C ILE A 180 12.63 -11.74 -7.73
N ASN A 181 13.37 -12.49 -8.56
CA ASN A 181 13.12 -12.56 -10.00
C ASN A 181 11.71 -13.06 -10.32
N SER A 182 11.19 -14.04 -9.57
CA SER A 182 9.81 -14.52 -9.76
C SER A 182 8.76 -13.47 -9.40
N LEU A 183 9.02 -12.67 -8.35
CA LEU A 183 8.16 -11.53 -7.98
C LEU A 183 8.15 -10.49 -9.10
N MET A 184 9.33 -10.07 -9.57
CA MET A 184 9.46 -9.06 -10.63
C MET A 184 8.82 -9.51 -11.95
N PHE A 185 9.04 -10.77 -12.36
CA PHE A 185 8.40 -11.33 -13.56
C PHE A 185 6.87 -11.27 -13.46
N THR A 186 6.33 -11.68 -12.31
CA THR A 186 4.88 -11.69 -12.05
C THR A 186 4.33 -10.26 -12.02
N LEU A 187 5.00 -9.36 -11.30
CA LEU A 187 4.59 -7.96 -11.15
C LEU A 187 4.60 -7.22 -12.49
N LYS A 188 5.63 -7.44 -13.34
CA LYS A 188 5.69 -6.85 -14.68
C LYS A 188 4.45 -7.21 -15.50
N GLY A 189 4.05 -8.48 -15.49
CA GLY A 189 2.84 -8.94 -16.16
C GLY A 189 1.56 -8.32 -15.59
N GLN A 190 1.47 -8.18 -14.27
CA GLN A 190 0.33 -7.56 -13.60
C GLN A 190 0.20 -6.06 -13.91
N LEU A 191 1.31 -5.30 -13.89
CA LEU A 191 1.32 -3.88 -14.26
C LEU A 191 0.95 -3.68 -15.73
N LYS A 192 1.42 -4.56 -16.63
CA LYS A 192 0.99 -4.55 -18.04
C LYS A 192 -0.53 -4.72 -18.18
N ARG A 193 -1.15 -5.64 -17.41
CA ARG A 193 -2.60 -5.82 -17.43
C ARG A 193 -3.34 -4.54 -17.02
N ILE A 194 -2.88 -3.86 -15.97
CA ILE A 194 -3.46 -2.58 -15.52
C ILE A 194 -3.30 -1.50 -16.61
N TYR A 195 -2.14 -1.43 -17.26
CA TYR A 195 -1.89 -0.51 -18.38
C TYR A 195 -2.84 -0.77 -19.57
N TYR A 196 -3.05 -2.03 -19.95
CA TYR A 196 -3.96 -2.40 -21.03
C TYR A 196 -5.44 -2.15 -20.69
N LEU A 197 -5.75 -1.97 -19.41
CA LEU A 197 -7.05 -1.51 -18.91
C LEU A 197 -7.09 0.02 -18.72
N GLY A 198 -6.32 0.77 -19.52
CA GLY A 198 -6.41 2.22 -19.64
C GLY A 198 -5.51 3.04 -18.71
N ALA A 199 -4.77 2.41 -17.79
CA ALA A 199 -3.90 3.14 -16.87
C ALA A 199 -2.69 3.77 -17.58
N ARG A 200 -2.40 5.04 -17.26
CA ARG A 200 -1.22 5.76 -17.77
C ARG A 200 -0.34 6.38 -16.69
N LYS A 201 -0.88 6.72 -15.52
CA LYS A 201 -0.11 7.30 -14.40
C LYS A 201 -0.03 6.33 -13.22
N PHE A 202 1.15 5.75 -12.99
CA PHE A 202 1.39 4.77 -11.94
C PHE A 202 2.16 5.39 -10.76
N ALA A 203 1.51 5.53 -9.61
CA ALA A 203 2.17 5.86 -8.35
C ALA A 203 2.53 4.54 -7.65
N VAL A 204 3.79 4.13 -7.73
CA VAL A 204 4.27 2.83 -7.24
C VAL A 204 5.07 3.03 -5.96
N VAL A 205 4.76 2.24 -4.93
CA VAL A 205 5.40 2.30 -3.63
C VAL A 205 6.35 1.13 -3.48
N GLY A 206 7.64 1.42 -3.29
CA GLY A 206 8.64 0.42 -2.93
C GLY A 206 8.42 -0.14 -1.53
N VAL A 207 9.05 -1.27 -1.23
CA VAL A 207 8.96 -1.94 0.07
C VAL A 207 9.77 -1.18 1.13
N GLY A 208 9.22 -1.04 2.33
CA GLY A 208 9.88 -0.37 3.48
C GLY A 208 10.90 -1.25 4.22
N LEU A 209 11.39 -0.78 5.38
CA LEU A 209 12.28 -1.56 6.26
C LEU A 209 11.52 -2.66 7.02
N ILE A 210 11.19 -3.75 6.32
CA ILE A 210 10.44 -4.88 6.90
C ILE A 210 11.16 -5.47 8.12
N GLY A 211 12.48 -5.62 8.05
CA GLY A 211 13.29 -6.18 9.13
C GLY A 211 13.20 -5.39 10.43
N CYS A 212 12.83 -4.10 10.35
CA CYS A 212 12.69 -3.23 11.49
C CYS A 212 11.25 -3.13 12.02
N CYS A 213 10.28 -3.80 11.40
CA CYS A 213 8.93 -3.90 11.94
C CYS A 213 8.95 -4.52 13.36
N PRO A 214 8.07 -4.07 14.27
CA PRO A 214 8.03 -4.57 15.64
C PRO A 214 7.90 -6.11 15.73
N SER A 215 7.16 -6.74 14.81
CA SER A 215 7.02 -8.20 14.72
C SER A 215 8.36 -8.93 14.60
N LEU A 216 9.27 -8.48 13.73
CA LEU A 216 10.58 -9.11 13.53
C LEU A 216 11.56 -8.73 14.63
N ARG A 217 11.50 -7.50 15.16
CA ARG A 217 12.27 -7.10 16.36
C ARG A 217 11.93 -7.96 17.58
N SER A 218 10.66 -8.30 17.76
CA SER A 218 10.21 -9.13 18.89
C SER A 218 10.87 -10.52 18.90
N LYS A 219 11.14 -11.07 17.70
CA LYS A 219 11.81 -12.36 17.48
C LYS A 219 13.34 -12.27 17.54
N ASN A 220 13.92 -11.08 17.41
CA ASN A 220 15.37 -10.88 17.53
C ASN A 220 15.74 -10.77 19.02
N GLU A 221 16.70 -11.58 19.48
CA GLU A 221 17.16 -11.59 20.87
C GLU A 221 17.66 -10.22 21.31
N THR A 222 18.41 -9.52 20.45
CA THR A 222 18.96 -8.18 20.70
C THR A 222 17.90 -7.07 20.61
N GLY A 223 16.73 -7.35 20.03
CA GLY A 223 15.73 -6.33 19.67
C GLY A 223 16.12 -5.44 18.49
N GLY A 224 17.23 -5.73 17.82
CA GLY A 224 17.64 -5.12 16.56
C GLY A 224 16.73 -5.48 15.40
N CYS A 225 16.97 -4.87 14.23
CA CYS A 225 16.28 -5.26 13.00
C CYS A 225 16.70 -6.68 12.58
N ASN A 226 15.87 -7.33 11.79
CA ASN A 226 16.25 -8.53 11.07
C ASN A 226 16.95 -8.12 9.76
N GLU A 227 18.27 -8.29 9.72
CA GLU A 227 19.10 -7.85 8.58
C GLU A 227 18.79 -8.61 7.29
N GLU A 228 18.42 -9.89 7.37
CA GLU A 228 18.06 -10.68 6.20
C GLU A 228 16.77 -10.18 5.54
N ALA A 229 15.75 -9.82 6.33
CA ALA A 229 14.52 -9.24 5.83
C ALA A 229 14.74 -7.86 5.20
N ASN A 230 15.63 -7.04 5.79
CA ASN A 230 16.03 -5.76 5.20
C ASN A 230 16.81 -5.95 3.90
N TYR A 231 17.72 -6.92 3.84
CA TYR A 231 18.43 -7.28 2.61
C TYR A 231 17.47 -7.66 1.48
N LEU A 232 16.44 -8.47 1.76
CA LEU A 232 15.40 -8.80 0.77
C LEU A 232 14.58 -7.59 0.34
N SER A 233 14.30 -6.66 1.26
CA SER A 233 13.60 -5.40 0.95
C SER A 233 14.42 -4.53 -0.01
N VAL A 234 15.74 -4.42 0.23
CA VAL A 234 16.68 -3.75 -0.69
C VAL A 234 16.68 -4.43 -2.04
N LYS A 235 16.83 -5.77 -2.10
CA LYS A 235 16.86 -6.50 -3.37
C LYS A 235 15.58 -6.38 -4.18
N TYR A 236 14.42 -6.36 -3.51
CA TYR A 236 13.14 -6.09 -4.15
C TYR A 236 13.12 -4.69 -4.79
N ASN A 237 13.52 -3.66 -4.04
CA ASN A 237 13.51 -2.28 -4.51
C ASN A 237 14.53 -2.04 -5.65
N GLU A 238 15.73 -2.61 -5.54
CA GLU A 238 16.76 -2.57 -6.58
C GLU A 238 16.26 -3.20 -7.89
N ALA A 239 15.44 -4.25 -7.82
CA ALA A 239 14.88 -4.92 -8.99
C ALA A 239 13.60 -4.24 -9.54
N LEU A 240 12.84 -3.53 -8.68
CA LEU A 240 11.64 -2.81 -9.07
C LEU A 240 11.93 -1.61 -9.96
N LYS A 241 13.04 -0.89 -9.70
CA LYS A 241 13.46 0.26 -10.51
C LYS A 241 13.65 -0.07 -12.00
N PRO A 242 14.52 -1.03 -12.39
CA PRO A 242 14.72 -1.38 -13.79
C PRO A 242 13.46 -1.99 -14.43
N LEU A 243 12.61 -2.68 -13.65
CA LEU A 243 11.31 -3.16 -14.15
C LEU A 243 10.44 -2.01 -14.64
N LEU A 244 10.32 -0.92 -13.87
CA LEU A 244 9.51 0.24 -14.26
C LEU A 244 10.14 1.01 -15.43
N GLU A 245 11.46 1.11 -15.47
CA GLU A 245 12.20 1.69 -16.61
C GLU A 245 11.95 0.90 -17.90
N GLU A 246 11.99 -0.43 -17.81
CA GLU A 246 11.69 -1.33 -18.93
C GLU A 246 10.24 -1.15 -19.39
N LEU A 247 9.26 -1.12 -18.47
CA LEU A 247 7.87 -0.84 -18.82
C LEU A 247 7.71 0.53 -19.50
N LYS A 248 8.43 1.56 -19.06
CA LYS A 248 8.43 2.88 -19.69
C LYS A 248 8.98 2.86 -21.11
N SER A 249 9.94 1.99 -21.40
CA SER A 249 10.48 1.80 -22.76
C SER A 249 9.55 0.97 -23.66
N GLU A 250 8.81 0.02 -23.09
CA GLU A 250 7.94 -0.90 -23.85
C GLU A 250 6.54 -0.33 -24.11
N LEU A 251 6.01 0.50 -23.19
CA LEU A 251 4.62 0.91 -23.18
C LEU A 251 4.48 2.41 -23.48
N LYS A 252 3.75 2.72 -24.55
CA LYS A 252 3.51 4.10 -24.97
C LYS A 252 2.73 4.89 -23.90
N ASP A 253 3.11 6.13 -23.66
CA ASP A 253 2.40 7.08 -22.78
C ASP A 253 2.28 6.64 -21.30
N ILE A 254 2.94 5.56 -20.88
CA ILE A 254 3.03 5.21 -19.46
C ILE A 254 3.93 6.23 -18.76
N ASN A 255 3.53 6.69 -17.58
CA ASN A 255 4.32 7.51 -16.68
C ASN A 255 4.23 6.91 -15.28
N TYR A 256 5.31 6.99 -14.52
CA TYR A 256 5.33 6.46 -13.18
C TYR A 256 6.11 7.36 -12.23
N SER A 257 5.80 7.22 -10.95
CA SER A 257 6.58 7.69 -9.82
C SER A 257 6.80 6.50 -8.90
N LEU A 258 8.05 6.11 -8.68
CA LEU A 258 8.46 5.08 -7.75
C LEU A 258 8.89 5.75 -6.45
N PHE A 259 8.19 5.48 -5.36
CA PHE A 259 8.54 5.95 -4.02
C PHE A 259 9.49 4.99 -3.32
N PHE A 260 10.60 5.49 -2.79
CA PHE A 260 11.54 4.73 -2.00
C PHE A 260 11.17 4.77 -0.51
N THR A 261 10.12 4.03 -0.15
CA THR A 261 9.65 3.90 1.24
C THR A 261 10.74 3.46 2.21
N TYR A 262 11.69 2.65 1.73
CA TYR A 262 12.84 2.22 2.53
C TYR A 262 13.62 3.43 3.04
N ASP A 263 13.98 4.37 2.17
CA ASP A 263 14.87 5.47 2.51
C ASP A 263 14.25 6.43 3.55
N ILE A 264 12.97 6.79 3.38
CA ILE A 264 12.28 7.61 4.40
C ILE A 264 12.15 6.88 5.75
N MET A 265 11.98 5.56 5.74
CA MET A 265 11.94 4.78 6.97
C MET A 265 13.32 4.69 7.64
N VAL A 266 14.43 4.70 6.88
CA VAL A 266 15.78 4.84 7.45
C VAL A 266 15.87 6.16 8.21
N ASP A 267 15.41 7.25 7.61
CA ASP A 267 15.45 8.58 8.23
C ASP A 267 14.59 8.65 9.50
N PHE A 268 13.43 8.01 9.52
CA PHE A 268 12.62 7.89 10.75
C PHE A 268 13.38 7.19 11.88
N LEU A 269 14.19 6.17 11.56
CA LEU A 269 14.96 5.46 12.59
C LEU A 269 16.21 6.22 13.03
N GLN A 270 16.87 6.95 12.13
CA GLN A 270 18.12 7.66 12.42
C GLN A 270 17.88 9.05 13.02
N GLN A 271 16.82 9.74 12.59
CA GLN A 271 16.51 11.12 12.99
C GLN A 271 15.03 11.28 13.42
N PRO A 272 14.53 10.45 14.34
CA PRO A 272 13.09 10.38 14.68
C PRO A 272 12.50 11.72 15.12
N ALA A 273 13.25 12.51 15.88
CA ALA A 273 12.81 13.79 16.41
C ALA A 273 12.48 14.83 15.32
N LEU A 274 13.15 14.77 14.16
CA LEU A 274 12.85 15.67 13.03
C LEU A 274 11.44 15.43 12.45
N TYR A 275 10.93 14.22 12.63
CA TYR A 275 9.61 13.79 12.16
C TYR A 275 8.59 13.74 13.30
N GLY A 276 8.95 14.20 14.50
CA GLY A 276 8.07 14.21 15.67
C GLY A 276 7.91 12.85 16.35
N PHE A 277 8.75 11.85 16.02
CA PHE A 277 8.72 10.55 16.67
C PHE A 277 9.62 10.49 17.90
N SER A 278 9.13 9.83 18.95
CA SER A 278 9.92 9.44 20.13
C SER A 278 10.05 7.92 20.28
N GLU A 279 9.14 7.15 19.67
CA GLU A 279 9.17 5.69 19.66
C GLU A 279 9.09 5.15 18.23
N VAL A 280 10.16 4.50 17.79
CA VAL A 280 10.33 3.99 16.42
C VAL A 280 10.66 2.51 16.34
N LYS A 281 10.67 1.81 17.47
CA LYS A 281 10.96 0.37 17.58
C LYS A 281 9.74 -0.42 18.04
N SER A 282 9.03 0.08 19.05
CA SER A 282 7.84 -0.56 19.62
C SER A 282 6.57 -0.15 18.87
N ALA A 283 5.61 -1.07 18.77
CA ALA A 283 4.27 -0.74 18.32
C ALA A 283 3.52 0.07 19.38
N CYS A 284 2.61 0.94 18.95
CA CYS A 284 1.72 1.64 19.87
C CYS A 284 0.69 0.68 20.49
N CYS A 285 0.09 -0.20 19.70
CA CYS A 285 -0.96 -1.15 20.08
C CYS A 285 -0.50 -2.61 19.94
N GLY A 286 -0.75 -3.39 20.99
CA GLY A 286 -0.43 -4.81 21.05
C GLY A 286 0.02 -5.23 22.44
N LEU A 287 0.58 -6.43 22.58
CA LEU A 287 1.03 -6.98 23.85
C LEU A 287 2.41 -7.64 23.74
N GLY A 288 3.06 -7.80 24.90
CA GLY A 288 4.37 -8.45 25.03
C GLY A 288 5.53 -7.58 24.52
N LYS A 289 6.65 -8.24 24.19
CA LYS A 289 7.88 -7.58 23.74
C LYS A 289 7.62 -6.69 22.50
N PHE A 290 8.06 -5.43 22.54
CA PHE A 290 7.79 -4.39 21.54
C PHE A 290 6.30 -4.15 21.21
N LYS A 291 5.37 -4.60 22.08
CA LYS A 291 3.94 -4.71 21.78
C LYS A 291 3.63 -5.48 20.49
N ALA A 292 4.47 -6.45 20.15
CA ALA A 292 4.39 -7.16 18.88
C ALA A 292 4.51 -8.68 19.02
N GLN A 293 4.50 -9.19 20.25
CA GLN A 293 4.42 -10.63 20.50
C GLN A 293 3.00 -11.16 20.24
N PHE A 294 1.99 -10.33 20.53
CA PHE A 294 0.60 -10.60 20.18
C PHE A 294 -0.02 -9.40 19.46
N PRO A 295 -0.94 -9.64 18.50
CA PRO A 295 -1.53 -8.58 17.70
C PRO A 295 -2.37 -7.60 18.53
N CYS A 296 -2.66 -6.44 17.93
CA CYS A 296 -3.56 -5.39 18.45
C CYS A 296 -5.02 -5.87 18.47
N LEU A 297 -5.33 -6.91 19.24
CA LEU A 297 -6.68 -7.44 19.43
C LEU A 297 -7.45 -6.60 20.47
N PRO A 298 -8.78 -6.78 20.62
CA PRO A 298 -9.57 -6.02 21.57
C PRO A 298 -9.07 -6.06 23.03
N ILE A 299 -8.38 -7.14 23.42
CA ILE A 299 -7.78 -7.30 24.76
C ILE A 299 -6.45 -6.55 24.93
N ALA A 300 -5.86 -6.05 23.83
CA ALA A 300 -4.59 -5.34 23.86
C ALA A 300 -4.74 -3.93 24.45
N THR A 301 -3.60 -3.31 24.77
CA THR A 301 -3.54 -1.89 25.13
C THR A 301 -2.83 -1.09 24.04
N TYR A 302 -3.13 0.19 23.95
CA TYR A 302 -2.48 1.11 23.02
C TYR A 302 -1.87 2.31 23.76
N CYS A 303 -0.88 2.94 23.13
CA CYS A 303 -0.15 4.09 23.68
C CYS A 303 -1.05 5.34 23.84
N LYS A 304 -0.72 6.21 24.80
CA LYS A 304 -1.49 7.44 25.07
C LYS A 304 -1.35 8.45 23.94
N ASN A 305 -0.11 8.73 23.52
CA ASN A 305 0.19 9.57 22.38
C ASN A 305 0.52 8.68 21.18
N ARG A 306 -0.29 8.78 20.12
CA ARG A 306 -0.12 7.98 18.89
C ARG A 306 0.68 8.73 17.82
N ARG A 307 0.84 10.05 17.98
CA ARG A 307 1.51 10.91 16.99
C ARG A 307 3.04 10.83 17.07
N ASP A 308 3.59 10.38 18.18
CA ASP A 308 5.02 10.21 18.41
C ASP A 308 5.52 8.77 18.17
N HIS A 309 4.63 7.87 17.72
CA HIS A 309 4.96 6.49 17.39
C HIS A 309 5.01 6.30 15.88
N LEU A 310 6.06 5.61 15.40
CA LEU A 310 6.15 5.19 14.00
C LEU A 310 5.13 4.09 13.68
N PHE A 311 5.06 3.05 14.53
CA PHE A 311 4.26 1.86 14.29
C PHE A 311 2.97 1.87 15.12
N TRP A 312 1.84 1.63 14.46
CA TRP A 312 0.57 1.40 15.12
C TRP A 312 0.53 0.01 15.75
N ASP A 313 0.82 -1.02 14.97
CA ASP A 313 0.79 -2.42 15.38
C ASP A 313 2.10 -3.15 15.00
N LEU A 314 2.08 -4.47 14.88
CA LEU A 314 3.26 -5.30 14.60
C LEU A 314 3.94 -5.01 13.25
N TYR A 315 3.25 -4.33 12.32
CA TYR A 315 3.73 -4.07 10.97
C TYR A 315 3.44 -2.65 10.49
N HIS A 316 2.25 -2.13 10.82
CA HIS A 316 1.67 -1.00 10.11
C HIS A 316 2.02 0.35 10.76
N PRO A 317 2.13 1.43 9.96
CA PRO A 317 2.40 2.76 10.48
C PRO A 317 1.19 3.34 11.23
N THR A 318 1.46 4.27 12.14
CA THR A 318 0.42 5.15 12.68
C THR A 318 -0.11 6.10 11.61
N GLU A 319 -1.28 6.70 11.85
CA GLU A 319 -1.84 7.76 11.00
C GLU A 319 -0.82 8.90 10.79
N ALA A 320 -0.10 9.28 11.86
CA ALA A 320 0.92 10.33 11.80
C ALA A 320 2.09 9.94 10.87
N ALA A 321 2.58 8.71 10.97
CA ALA A 321 3.62 8.22 10.08
C ALA A 321 3.14 8.07 8.63
N ALA A 322 1.92 7.58 8.42
CA ALA A 322 1.33 7.48 7.08
C ALA A 322 1.21 8.86 6.41
N GLN A 323 0.86 9.91 7.17
CA GLN A 323 0.80 11.27 6.66
C GLN A 323 2.17 11.76 6.16
N ILE A 324 3.22 11.61 6.97
CA ILE A 324 4.57 12.06 6.59
C ILE A 324 5.08 11.27 5.37
N VAL A 325 4.83 9.96 5.32
CA VAL A 325 5.16 9.12 4.17
C VAL A 325 4.51 9.66 2.89
N VAL A 326 3.21 9.98 2.92
CA VAL A 326 2.51 10.49 1.75
C VAL A 326 2.96 11.92 1.41
N ASP A 327 3.20 12.78 2.39
CA ASP A 327 3.74 14.13 2.15
C ASP A 327 5.09 14.06 1.41
N THR A 328 5.93 13.11 1.82
CA THR A 328 7.24 12.84 1.20
C THR A 328 7.08 12.22 -0.19
N PHE A 329 6.15 11.29 -0.38
CA PHE A 329 5.89 10.74 -1.72
C PHE A 329 5.38 11.82 -2.69
N PHE A 330 4.57 12.74 -2.20
CA PHE A 330 3.98 13.76 -3.03
C PHE A 330 4.96 14.87 -3.42
N ASN A 331 5.74 15.38 -2.47
CA ASN A 331 6.58 16.57 -2.67
C ASN A 331 8.07 16.36 -2.36
N GLY A 332 8.48 15.15 -2.00
CA GLY A 332 9.85 14.86 -1.63
C GLY A 332 10.83 15.03 -2.79
N PRO A 333 12.13 15.24 -2.47
CA PRO A 333 13.19 15.28 -3.47
C PRO A 333 13.44 13.90 -4.08
N GLU A 334 14.27 13.87 -5.14
CA GLU A 334 14.64 12.66 -5.88
C GLU A 334 15.24 11.55 -5.01
N GLN A 335 15.75 11.89 -3.82
CA GLN A 335 16.24 10.90 -2.86
C GLN A 335 15.15 9.90 -2.43
N TYR A 336 13.87 10.26 -2.52
CA TYR A 336 12.75 9.38 -2.17
C TYR A 336 11.88 9.01 -3.37
N ALA A 337 12.18 9.48 -4.58
CA ALA A 337 11.32 9.28 -5.74
C ALA A 337 12.09 9.14 -7.05
N HIS A 338 11.63 8.24 -7.93
CA HIS A 338 12.22 8.03 -9.25
C HIS A 338 11.17 7.79 -10.35
N PRO A 339 11.33 8.35 -11.57
CA PRO A 339 12.22 9.47 -11.90
C PRO A 339 11.68 10.81 -11.41
N ILE A 340 10.42 10.84 -10.95
CA ILE A 340 9.69 12.04 -10.53
C ILE A 340 8.88 11.71 -9.27
N ASN A 341 8.51 12.72 -8.49
CA ASN A 341 7.58 12.56 -7.37
C ASN A 341 6.11 12.54 -7.83
N ALA A 342 5.18 12.21 -6.93
CA ALA A 342 3.78 12.06 -7.31
C ALA A 342 3.13 13.38 -7.76
N LYS A 343 3.54 14.54 -7.22
CA LYS A 343 3.06 15.85 -7.69
C LYS A 343 3.43 16.12 -9.15
N GLN A 344 4.66 15.78 -9.54
CA GLN A 344 5.11 15.88 -10.93
C GLN A 344 4.37 14.89 -11.83
N LEU A 345 4.15 13.65 -11.36
CA LEU A 345 3.42 12.63 -12.11
C LEU A 345 2.01 13.08 -12.50
N ILE A 346 1.29 13.72 -11.57
CA ILE A 346 -0.09 14.15 -11.86
C ILE A 346 -0.19 15.33 -12.82
N ALA A 347 0.88 16.13 -12.93
CA ALA A 347 0.95 17.29 -13.82
C ALA A 347 1.24 16.95 -15.30
N ILE A 348 1.57 15.69 -15.59
CA ILE A 348 1.70 15.16 -16.97
C ILE A 348 0.32 14.98 -17.58
#